data_AF-A0A3C1RCF6-F1
#
_entry.id   AF-A0A3C1RCF6-F1
#
_cell.length_a   1.000
_cell.length_b   1.000
_cell.length_c   1.000
_cell.angle_alpha   90.00
_cell.angle_beta   90.00
_cell.angle_gamma   90.00
#
_symmetry.space_group_name_H-M   'P 1'
#
loop_
_entity.id
_entity.type
_entity.pdbx_description
1 polymer ?
#
loop_
_entity_poly.entity_id
_entity_poly.type
_entity_poly.pdbx_seq_one_letter_code
_entity_poly.pdbx_strand_id
1 'polypeptide(L)' 'GSGLILGRKAFQRPFKEGVNLLQMVQNVYLDHEITVA' A
#
# COMPACT_ATOMS: atom_id res chain seq x y z
N GLY A 1 4.45 -2.06 -13.09
CA GLY A 1 3.29 -1.38 -12.48
C GLY A 1 3.60 -1.01 -11.04
N SER A 2 3.17 0.16 -10.57
CA SER A 2 3.50 0.72 -9.25
C SER A 2 3.19 -0.21 -8.08
N GLY A 3 2.11 -1.01 -8.17
CA GLY A 3 1.75 -2.02 -7.15
C GLY A 3 2.77 -3.15 -7.00
N LEU A 4 3.41 -3.61 -8.08
CA LEU A 4 4.45 -4.66 -8.02
C LEU A 4 5.73 -4.16 -7.33
N ILE A 5 6.08 -2.88 -7.54
CA ILE A 5 7.24 -2.25 -6.89
C ILE A 5 6.95 -2.07 -5.39
N LEU A 6 5.73 -1.61 -5.04
CA LEU A 6 5.29 -1.50 -3.66
C LEU A 6 5.29 -2.86 -2.95
N GLY A 7 4.71 -3.89 -3.58
CA GLY A 7 4.68 -5.25 -3.04
C GLY A 7 6.08 -5.76 -2.73
N ARG A 8 7.02 -5.63 -3.68
CA ARG A 8 8.43 -6.00 -3.46
C ARG A 8 9.04 -5.27 -2.26
N LYS A 9 8.80 -3.97 -2.12
CA LYS A 9 9.30 -3.18 -0.97
C LYS A 9 8.64 -3.55 0.35
N ALA A 10 7.35 -3.90 0.35
CA ALA A 10 6.63 -4.33 1.54
C ALA A 10 7.17 -5.67 2.09
N PHE A 11 7.50 -6.62 1.20
CA PHE A 11 8.09 -7.91 1.59
C PHE A 11 9.58 -7.85 1.99
N GLN A 12 10.23 -6.70 1.82
CA GLN A 12 11.60 -6.46 2.32
C GLN A 12 11.62 -5.95 3.77
N ARG A 13 10.46 -5.65 4.36
CA ARG A 13 10.31 -5.19 5.74
C ARG A 13 9.90 -6.36 6.66
N PRO A 14 10.02 -6.22 8.00
CA PRO A 14 9.40 -7.15 8.92
C PRO A 14 7.92 -7.36 8.57
N PHE A 15 7.45 -8.61 8.62
CA PHE A 15 6.14 -9.00 8.09
C PHE A 15 4.99 -8.09 8.53
N LYS A 16 4.92 -7.78 9.83
CA LYS A 16 3.88 -6.92 10.40
C LYS A 16 3.92 -5.49 9.84
N GLU A 17 5.11 -4.94 9.60
CA GLU A 17 5.27 -3.62 8.98
C GLU A 17 4.88 -3.63 7.51
N GLY A 18 5.25 -4.70 6.78
CA GLY A 18 4.87 -4.88 5.38
C GLY A 18 3.35 -4.94 5.20
N VAL A 19 2.67 -5.70 6.05
CA VAL A 19 1.20 -5.77 6.05
C VAL A 19 0.57 -4.41 6.34
N ASN A 20 1.08 -3.68 7.34
CA ASN A 20 0.56 -2.36 7.67
C ASN A 20 0.76 -1.35 6.52
N LEU A 21 1.92 -1.40 5.86
CA LEU A 21 2.20 -0.57 4.68
C LEU A 21 1.22 -0.86 3.54
N LEU A 22 0.94 -2.14 3.27
CA LEU A 22 -0.02 -2.53 2.25
C LEU A 22 -1.43 -2.03 2.61
N GLN A 23 -1.87 -2.23 3.85
CA GLN A 23 -3.18 -1.78 4.33
C GLN A 23 -3.35 -0.26 4.21
N MET A 24 -2.33 0.52 4.60
CA MET A 24 -2.35 1.98 4.47
C MET A 24 -2.55 2.44 3.03
N VAL A 25 -1.85 1.82 2.08
CA VAL A 25 -2.03 2.15 0.66
C VAL A 25 -3.42 1.75 0.18
N GLN A 26 -3.95 0.60 0.60
CA GLN A 26 -5.32 0.21 0.26
C GLN A 26 -6.35 1.19 0.81
N ASN A 27 -6.14 1.73 2.02
CA ASN A 27 -7.04 2.72 2.61
C ASN A 27 -7.11 4.00 1.76
N VAL A 28 -5.99 4.45 1.18
CA VAL A 28 -5.97 5.61 0.28
C VAL A 28 -6.81 5.39 -0.98
N TYR A 29 -6.80 4.17 -1.55
CA TYR A 29 -7.63 3.85 -2.72
C TYR A 29 -9.12 3.68 -2.40
N LEU A 30 -9.44 3.39 -1.14
CA LEU A 30 -10.81 3.24 -0.66
C LEU A 30 -11.38 4.55 -0.09
N ASP A 31 -10.52 5.55 0.12
CA ASP A 31 -10.93 6.86 0.62
C ASP A 31 -11.65 7.65 -0.48
N HIS A 32 -12.95 7.85 -0.28
CA HIS A 32 -13.81 8.58 -1.21
C HIS A 32 -13.57 10.09 -1.21
N GLU A 33 -12.89 10.64 -0.19
CA GLU A 33 -12.50 12.05 -0.16
C GLU A 33 -11.25 12.30 -1.03
N ILE A 34 -10.45 11.26 -1.30
CA ILE A 34 -9.27 11.35 -2.14
C ILE A 34 -9.69 11.29 -3.61
N THR A 35 -9.88 12.46 -4.21
CA THR A 35 -10.12 12.59 -5.65
C THR A 35 -8.82 12.37 -6.43
N VAL A 36 -8.68 11.19 -7.04
CA VAL A 36 -7.66 10.90 -8.06
C VAL A 36 -8.36 10.72 -9.41
N ALA A 37 -8.87 11.82 -9.98
CA ALA A 37 -9.43 11.90 -11.32
C ALA A 37 -9.30 13.32 -11.87
#